data_AF-A0A6L5Y089-F1
#
_entry.id   AF-A0A6L5Y089-F1
#
_cell.length_a   1.000
_cell.length_b   1.000
_cell.length_c   1.000
_cell.angle_alpha   90.00
_cell.angle_beta   90.00
_cell.angle_gamma   90.00
#
_symmetry.space_group_name_H-M   'P 1'
#
loop_
_entity.id
_entity.type
_entity.pdbx_description
1 polymer ?
#
loop_
_entity_poly.entity_id
_entity_poly.type
_entity_poly.pdbx_seq_one_letter_code
_entity_poly.pdbx_strand_id
1 'polypeptide(L)'
;MKKLVKIIKENHLIIDVLNVLLGLVLIVTVVLFCMFPGNKIVIGLMILLSGFMNIGNGIKRYQSKRTRGTGMALMTVGACILIIGIYILNLL
;
A
#
# COMPACT_ATOMS: atom_id res chain seq x y z
N MET A 1 6.10 -6.28 25.55
CA MET A 1 5.19 -6.45 24.38
C MET A 1 3.77 -5.92 24.60
N LYS A 2 3.05 -6.27 25.68
CA LYS A 2 1.64 -5.84 25.89
C LYS A 2 1.41 -4.31 25.90
N LYS A 3 2.34 -3.51 26.44
CA LYS A 3 2.27 -2.03 26.40
C LYS A 3 2.35 -1.45 24.98
N LEU A 4 3.24 -1.97 24.13
CA LEU A 4 3.42 -1.49 22.75
C LEU A 4 2.19 -1.77 21.89
N VAL A 5 1.61 -2.98 21.98
CA VAL A 5 0.38 -3.34 21.26
C VAL A 5 -0.79 -2.44 21.66
N LYS A 6 -0.88 -2.10 22.95
CA LYS A 6 -1.91 -1.20 23.48
C LYS A 6 -1.77 0.23 22.90
N ILE A 7 -0.55 0.77 22.88
CA ILE A 7 -0.25 2.09 22.29
C ILE A 7 -0.58 2.14 20.80
N ILE A 8 -0.22 1.09 20.03
CA ILE A 8 -0.51 1.03 18.59
C ILE A 8 -2.01 1.06 18.32
N LYS A 9 -2.79 0.33 19.15
CA LYS A 9 -4.24 0.23 19.01
C LYS A 9 -4.94 1.52 19.44
N GLU A 10 -4.48 2.14 20.52
CA GLU A 10 -5.05 3.39 21.06
C GLU A 10 -4.77 4.60 20.17
N ASN A 11 -3.62 4.65 19.49
CA ASN A 11 -3.24 5.77 18.61
C ASN A 11 -3.63 5.59 17.14
N HIS A 12 -4.44 4.57 16.80
CA HIS A 12 -4.79 4.24 15.40
C HIS A 12 -3.58 4.04 14.46
N LEU A 13 -2.42 3.63 15.02
CA LEU A 13 -1.16 3.47 14.29
C LEU A 13 -1.08 2.17 13.49
N ILE A 14 -2.11 1.32 13.55
CA ILE A 14 -2.14 0.02 12.86
C ILE A 14 -1.89 0.20 11.36
N ILE A 15 -2.54 1.20 10.74
CA ILE A 15 -2.38 1.48 9.31
C ILE A 15 -0.96 1.95 8.99
N ASP A 16 -0.34 2.74 9.88
CA ASP A 16 1.03 3.21 9.69
C ASP A 16 2.01 2.05 9.75
N VAL A 17 1.85 1.15 10.72
CA VAL A 17 2.69 -0.06 10.84
C VAL A 17 2.54 -0.94 9.60
N LEU A 18 1.31 -1.16 9.11
CA LEU A 18 1.09 -1.91 7.88
C LEU A 18 1.76 -1.24 6.67
N ASN A 19 1.63 0.07 6.53
CA ASN A 19 2.26 0.81 5.42
C ASN A 19 3.79 0.80 5.50
N VAL A 20 4.37 0.84 6.69
CA VAL A 20 5.83 0.69 6.87
C VAL A 20 6.27 -0.71 6.43
N LEU A 21 5.55 -1.77 6.84
CA LEU A 21 5.87 -3.14 6.44
C LEU A 21 5.73 -3.32 4.91
N LEU A 22 4.65 -2.82 4.32
CA LEU A 22 4.46 -2.83 2.86
C LEU A 22 5.57 -2.05 2.13
N GLY A 23 5.99 -0.91 2.69
CA GLY A 23 7.10 -0.12 2.16
C GLY A 23 8.43 -0.86 2.17
N LEU A 24 8.73 -1.62 3.23
CA LEU A 24 9.93 -2.46 3.29
C LEU A 24 9.91 -3.55 2.21
N VAL A 25 8.77 -4.23 2.03
CA VAL A 25 8.60 -5.22 0.96
C VAL A 25 8.71 -4.58 -0.42
N LEU A 26 8.16 -3.37 -0.60
CA LEU A 26 8.26 -2.63 -1.85
C LEU A 26 9.71 -2.29 -2.19
N ILE A 27 10.53 -1.87 -1.22
CA ILE A 27 11.97 -1.61 -1.44
C ILE A 27 12.67 -2.86 -1.96
N VAL A 28 12.43 -4.03 -1.34
CA VAL A 28 13.01 -5.29 -1.81
C VAL A 28 12.53 -5.62 -3.24
N THR A 29 11.26 -5.37 -3.53
CA THR A 29 10.69 -5.64 -4.85
C THR A 29 11.25 -4.68 -5.92
N VAL A 30 11.53 -3.42 -5.58
CA VAL A 30 12.23 -2.46 -6.45
C VAL A 30 13.64 -2.95 -6.77
N VAL A 31 14.38 -3.47 -5.79
CA VAL A 31 15.71 -4.07 -6.04
C VAL A 31 15.59 -5.25 -7.00
N LEU A 32 14.60 -6.13 -6.82
CA LEU A 32 14.34 -7.23 -7.75
C LEU A 32 13.98 -6.74 -9.15
N PHE A 33 13.25 -5.62 -9.27
CA PHE A 33 12.93 -5.05 -10.58
C PHE A 33 14.18 -4.55 -11.30
N CYS A 34 15.11 -3.90 -10.58
CA CYS A 34 16.38 -3.49 -11.16
C CYS A 34 17.22 -4.69 -11.66
N MET A 35 17.12 -5.84 -10.99
CA MET A 35 17.82 -7.07 -11.40
C MET A 35 17.09 -7.80 -12.55
N PHE A 36 15.76 -7.71 -12.62
CA PHE A 36 14.92 -8.42 -13.58
C PHE A 36 13.84 -7.52 -14.21
N PRO A 37 14.22 -6.49 -15.01
CA PRO A 37 13.32 -5.41 -15.44
C PRO A 37 12.17 -5.85 -16.36
N GLY A 38 12.19 -7.08 -16.88
CA GLY A 38 11.10 -7.66 -17.69
C GLY A 38 10.20 -8.64 -16.94
N ASN A 39 10.48 -8.92 -15.66
CA ASN A 39 9.71 -9.91 -14.91
C ASN A 39 8.35 -9.33 -14.50
N LYS A 40 7.30 -9.74 -15.23
CA LYS A 40 5.91 -9.28 -15.01
C LYS A 40 5.40 -9.55 -13.58
N ILE A 41 5.89 -10.60 -12.90
CA ILE A 41 5.52 -10.88 -11.50
C ILE A 41 6.06 -9.77 -10.59
N VAL A 42 7.32 -9.39 -10.76
CA VAL A 42 7.96 -8.35 -9.95
C VAL A 42 7.28 -7.00 -10.18
N ILE A 43 7.01 -6.65 -11.44
CA ILE A 43 6.27 -5.44 -11.81
C ILE A 43 4.86 -5.46 -11.19
N GLY A 44 4.13 -6.56 -11.34
CA GLY A 44 2.80 -6.72 -10.78
C GLY A 44 2.78 -6.56 -9.25
N LEU A 45 3.73 -7.19 -8.54
CA LEU A 45 3.87 -7.05 -7.09
C LEU A 45 4.15 -5.61 -6.67
N MET A 46 5.04 -4.88 -7.37
CA MET A 46 5.30 -3.46 -7.07
C MET A 46 4.03 -2.60 -7.19
N ILE A 47 3.26 -2.84 -8.25
CA ILE A 47 2.01 -2.11 -8.51
C ILE A 47 0.99 -2.43 -7.41
N LEU A 48 0.81 -3.72 -7.07
CA LEU A 48 -0.12 -4.13 -6.01
C LEU A 48 0.25 -3.53 -4.66
N LEU A 49 1.52 -3.60 -4.25
CA LEU A 49 2.01 -3.03 -3.00
C LEU A 49 1.74 -1.51 -2.94
N SER A 50 2.00 -0.80 -4.03
CA SER A 50 1.73 0.64 -4.15
C SER A 50 0.23 0.95 -4.03
N GLY A 51 -0.64 0.11 -4.63
CA GLY A 51 -2.09 0.22 -4.52
C GLY A 51 -2.59 0.05 -3.09
N PHE A 52 -2.13 -0.98 -2.38
CA PHE A 52 -2.48 -1.21 -0.98
C PHE A 52 -2.02 -0.08 -0.07
N MET A 53 -0.79 0.43 -0.25
CA MET A 53 -0.29 1.57 0.51
C MET A 53 -1.13 2.83 0.29
N ASN A 54 -1.57 3.10 -0.94
CA ASN A 54 -2.45 4.22 -1.26
C ASN A 54 -3.83 4.08 -0.59
N ILE A 55 -4.41 2.88 -0.59
CA ILE A 55 -5.66 2.62 0.13
C ILE A 55 -5.47 2.83 1.63
N GLY A 56 -4.40 2.29 2.24
CA GLY A 56 -4.09 2.49 3.65
C GLY A 56 -3.99 3.98 4.02
N ASN A 57 -3.23 4.74 3.24
CA ASN A 57 -3.11 6.19 3.41
C ASN A 57 -4.46 6.91 3.23
N GLY A 58 -5.27 6.47 2.28
CA GLY A 58 -6.60 6.98 2.02
C GLY A 58 -7.57 6.75 3.19
N ILE A 59 -7.60 5.53 3.75
CA ILE A 59 -8.40 5.19 4.93
C ILE A 59 -8.01 6.08 6.12
N LYS A 60 -6.71 6.27 6.37
CA LYS A 60 -6.23 7.13 7.46
C LYS A 60 -6.72 8.57 7.28
N ARG A 61 -6.62 9.13 6.07
CA ARG A 61 -7.08 10.49 5.77
C ARG A 61 -8.59 10.64 5.76
N TYR A 62 -9.34 9.57 5.49
CA TYR A 62 -10.80 9.57 5.47
C TYR A 62 -11.41 9.80 6.86
N GLN A 63 -10.72 9.37 7.92
CA GLN A 63 -11.15 9.51 9.31
C GLN A 63 -11.29 10.98 9.75
N SER A 64 -10.51 11.89 9.18
CA SER A 64 -10.59 13.32 9.47
C SER A 64 -11.54 14.03 8.50
N LYS A 65 -12.52 14.79 9.02
CA LYS A 65 -13.47 15.58 8.22
C LYS A 65 -12.76 16.55 7.26
N ARG A 66 -11.61 17.11 7.67
CA ARG A 66 -10.83 18.07 6.87
C ARG A 66 -10.16 17.43 5.66
N THR A 67 -9.71 16.18 5.79
CA THR A 67 -8.95 15.48 4.74
C THR A 67 -9.76 14.40 4.03
N ARG A 68 -11.06 14.29 4.32
CA ARG A 68 -11.91 13.21 3.81
C ARG A 68 -11.91 13.11 2.28
N GLY A 69 -12.01 14.24 1.59
CA GLY A 69 -11.93 14.29 0.11
C GLY A 69 -10.63 13.70 -0.43
N THR A 70 -9.49 14.11 0.15
CA THR A 70 -8.17 13.53 -0.22
C THR A 70 -8.07 12.06 0.13
N GLY A 71 -8.69 11.62 1.23
CA GLY A 71 -8.76 10.21 1.60
C GLY A 71 -9.50 9.37 0.57
N MET A 72 -10.67 9.85 0.11
CA MET A 72 -11.42 9.20 -0.96
C MET A 72 -10.61 9.11 -2.25
N ALA A 73 -9.98 10.22 -2.67
CA ALA A 73 -9.15 10.24 -3.87
C ALA A 73 -8.02 9.21 -3.82
N LEU A 74 -7.30 9.11 -2.68
CA LEU A 74 -6.24 8.11 -2.51
C LEU A 74 -6.77 6.68 -2.55
N MET A 75 -7.94 6.41 -1.95
CA MET A 75 -8.58 5.09 -2.04
C MET A 75 -8.97 4.74 -3.47
N THR A 76 -9.56 5.69 -4.22
CA THR A 76 -9.91 5.50 -5.62
C THR A 76 -8.69 5.23 -6.49
N VAL A 77 -7.64 6.04 -6.37
CA VAL A 77 -6.39 5.84 -7.10
C VAL A 77 -5.77 4.50 -6.73
N GLY A 78 -5.75 4.15 -5.44
CA GLY A 78 -5.28 2.85 -4.97
C GLY A 78 -6.05 1.67 -5.59
N ALA A 79 -7.38 1.76 -5.68
CA ALA A 79 -8.21 0.76 -6.33
C ALA A 79 -7.90 0.62 -7.83
N CYS A 80 -7.73 1.74 -8.56
CA CYS A 80 -7.33 1.70 -9.97
C CYS A 80 -5.95 1.04 -10.14
N ILE A 81 -4.99 1.36 -9.27
CA ILE A 81 -3.66 0.74 -9.27
C ILE A 81 -3.76 -0.77 -9.05
N LEU A 82 -4.61 -1.22 -8.10
CA LEU A 82 -4.82 -2.65 -7.86
C LEU A 82 -5.41 -3.36 -9.10
N ILE A 83 -6.39 -2.76 -9.75
CA ILE A 83 -6.99 -3.33 -10.98
C ILE A 83 -5.92 -3.47 -12.07
N ILE A 84 -5.08 -2.45 -12.27
CA ILE A 84 -3.98 -2.49 -13.24
C ILE A 84 -2.98 -3.58 -12.87
N GLY A 85 -2.61 -3.70 -11.59
CA GLY A 85 -1.67 -4.73 -11.11
C GLY A 85 -2.20 -6.15 -11.34
N ILE A 86 -3.48 -6.40 -11.02
CA ILE A 86 -4.14 -7.69 -11.26
C ILE A 86 -4.19 -7.99 -12.76
N TYR A 87 -4.54 -7.01 -13.59
CA TYR A 87 -4.58 -7.17 -15.04
C TYR A 87 -3.21 -7.57 -15.61
N ILE A 88 -2.13 -6.90 -15.19
CA ILE A 88 -0.75 -7.23 -15.60
C ILE A 88 -0.36 -8.65 -15.18
N LEU A 89 -0.73 -9.07 -13.96
CA LEU A 89 -0.45 -10.42 -13.48
C LEU A 89 -1.27 -11.50 -14.19
N ASN A 90 -2.49 -11.19 -14.64
CA ASN A 90 -3.30 -12.12 -15.45
C ASN A 90 -2.81 -12.25 -16.91
N LEU A 91 -1.89 -11.38 -17.35
CA LEU A 91 -1.22 -11.47 -18.66
C LEU A 91 0.08 -12.29 -18.62
N LEU A 92 0.35 -12.98 -17.51
CA LEU A 92 1.40 -14.00 -17.37
C LEU A 92 0.94 -15.32 -17.99
#